data_AF-A0AAQ0IH76-F1
#
_entry.id   AF-A0AAQ0IH76-F1
#
_cell.length_a   1.000
_cell.length_b   1.000
_cell.length_c   1.000
_cell.angle_alpha   90.00
_cell.angle_beta   90.00
_cell.angle_gamma   90.00
#
_symmetry.space_group_name_H-M   'P 1'
#
loop_
_entity.id
_entity.type
_entity.pdbx_description
1 polymer ?
#
loop_
_entity_poly.entity_id
_entity_poly.type
_entity_poly.pdbx_seq_one_letter_code
_entity_poly.pdbx_strand_id
1 'polypeptide(L)'
;MTNFTLNMEDTFDGGIQDGTYETVITKCEENVTPGGAEHVDMRLTIRNDVNQKYKNNVIFHKIWKAKATGKYDMRFFNTIGAAAQLQQGKAYSSIEELFNDYLGKPVKVTVKNETSEYNGKTYENLNVKRWDKTALPEMTHQFKTDDGSNPFAGGIDVDEDDMPF
;
A
#
# COMPACT_ATOMS: atom_id res chain seq x y z
N MET A 1 16.63 -19.52 -28.24
CA MET A 1 17.34 -19.21 -26.98
C MET A 1 17.77 -17.77 -27.07
N THR A 2 17.22 -16.88 -26.25
CA THR A 2 17.63 -15.48 -26.22
C THR A 2 18.91 -15.41 -25.41
N ASN A 3 20.03 -15.14 -26.07
CA ASN A 3 21.31 -14.93 -25.38
C ASN A 3 21.19 -13.64 -24.57
N PHE A 4 21.56 -13.69 -23.28
CA PHE A 4 21.71 -12.49 -22.46
C PHE A 4 23.17 -12.38 -22.00
N THR A 5 23.64 -11.15 -21.89
CA THR A 5 24.97 -10.83 -21.38
C THR A 5 24.79 -10.17 -20.03
N LEU A 6 25.49 -10.68 -19.02
CA LEU A 6 25.48 -10.11 -17.68
C LEU A 6 26.17 -8.74 -17.72
N ASN A 7 25.41 -7.66 -17.50
CA ASN A 7 25.95 -6.31 -17.35
C ASN A 7 26.05 -5.97 -15.86
N MET A 8 27.27 -5.93 -15.33
CA MET A 8 27.53 -5.58 -13.93
C MET A 8 27.62 -4.07 -13.67
N GLU A 9 27.49 -3.24 -14.72
CA GLU A 9 27.36 -1.78 -14.60
C GLU A 9 25.89 -1.33 -14.50
N ASP A 10 24.96 -2.20 -14.89
CA ASP A 10 23.51 -2.00 -14.75
C ASP A 10 23.01 -2.73 -13.49
N THR A 11 23.47 -2.25 -12.34
CA THR A 11 23.11 -2.80 -11.03
C THR A 11 21.92 -2.07 -10.44
N PHE A 12 21.15 -2.78 -9.61
CA PHE A 12 20.07 -2.19 -8.83
C PHE A 12 20.61 -1.09 -7.88
N ASP A 13 20.35 0.18 -8.22
CA ASP A 13 20.89 1.39 -7.56
C ASP A 13 20.13 1.77 -6.26
N GLY A 14 19.59 0.79 -5.54
CA GLY A 14 18.96 1.00 -4.24
C GLY A 14 17.45 1.26 -4.26
N GLY A 15 16.93 1.70 -3.09
CA GLY A 15 15.50 1.79 -2.78
C GLY A 15 14.72 2.84 -3.59
N ILE A 16 13.40 2.90 -3.35
CA ILE A 16 12.52 3.91 -3.95
C ILE A 16 13.00 5.31 -3.52
N GLN A 17 13.24 6.20 -4.47
CA GLN A 17 13.67 7.58 -4.20
C GLN A 17 12.52 8.47 -3.71
N ASP A 18 12.88 9.58 -3.06
CA ASP A 18 11.95 10.64 -2.69
C ASP A 18 11.16 11.12 -3.91
N GLY A 19 9.87 11.37 -3.71
CA GLY A 19 9.02 11.84 -4.81
C GLY A 19 7.56 11.50 -4.62
N THR A 20 6.79 11.75 -5.66
CA THR A 20 5.36 11.47 -5.71
C THR A 20 5.10 10.37 -6.73
N TYR A 21 4.34 9.35 -6.31
CA TYR A 21 4.05 8.17 -7.11
C TYR A 21 2.55 7.92 -7.20
N GLU A 22 2.11 7.48 -8.37
CA GLU A 22 0.78 6.90 -8.56
C GLU A 22 0.84 5.43 -8.14
N THR A 23 -0.01 5.03 -7.20
CA THR A 23 0.02 3.70 -6.58
C THR A 23 -1.37 3.10 -6.52
N VAL A 24 -1.43 1.82 -6.24
CA VAL A 24 -2.66 1.08 -5.93
C VAL A 24 -2.50 0.41 -4.56
N ILE A 25 -3.53 0.50 -3.72
CA ILE A 25 -3.54 -0.18 -2.42
C ILE A 25 -3.75 -1.67 -2.67
N THR A 26 -2.75 -2.50 -2.40
CA THR A 26 -2.80 -3.94 -2.69
C THR A 26 -2.89 -4.80 -1.43
N LYS A 27 -2.72 -4.20 -0.26
CA LYS A 27 -2.88 -4.88 1.02
C LYS A 27 -3.19 -3.87 2.13
N CYS A 28 -4.08 -4.23 3.05
CA CYS A 28 -4.36 -3.49 4.27
C CYS A 28 -4.84 -4.49 5.33
N GLU A 29 -4.07 -4.72 6.39
CA GLU A 29 -4.44 -5.65 7.47
C GLU A 29 -3.87 -5.19 8.81
N GLU A 30 -4.48 -5.60 9.93
CA GLU A 30 -3.84 -5.49 11.24
C GLU A 30 -2.73 -6.53 11.38
N ASN A 31 -1.62 -6.13 12.01
CA ASN A 31 -0.47 -6.98 12.25
C ASN A 31 0.21 -6.60 13.57
N VAL A 32 0.99 -7.53 14.13
CA VAL A 32 1.67 -7.40 15.41
C VAL A 32 3.15 -7.65 15.21
N THR A 33 3.98 -6.72 15.67
CA THR A 33 5.44 -6.93 15.67
C THR A 33 5.83 -8.07 16.62
N PRO A 34 7.03 -8.68 16.46
CA PRO A 34 7.52 -9.67 17.43
C PRO A 34 7.56 -9.17 18.88
N GLY A 35 7.66 -7.85 19.08
CA GLY A 35 7.61 -7.21 20.40
C GLY A 35 6.20 -6.88 20.91
N GLY A 36 5.14 -7.34 20.23
CA GLY A 36 3.75 -7.15 20.65
C GLY A 36 3.12 -5.81 20.25
N ALA A 37 3.85 -4.92 19.57
CA ALA A 37 3.26 -3.65 19.10
C ALA A 37 2.36 -3.87 17.88
N GLU A 38 1.10 -3.51 18.01
CA GLU A 38 0.07 -3.62 16.96
C GLU A 38 0.09 -2.41 16.01
N HIS A 39 -0.13 -2.68 14.72
CA HIS A 39 -0.20 -1.68 13.66
C HIS A 39 -1.02 -2.20 12.48
N VAL A 40 -1.46 -1.30 11.60
CA VAL A 40 -1.94 -1.67 10.28
C VAL A 40 -0.76 -1.71 9.31
N ASP A 41 -0.59 -2.79 8.57
CA ASP A 41 0.32 -2.91 7.42
C ASP A 41 -0.45 -2.61 6.13
N MET A 42 -0.22 -1.42 5.58
CA MET A 42 -0.78 -1.01 4.29
C MET A 42 0.31 -1.03 3.22
N ARG A 43 0.09 -1.79 2.15
CA ARG A 43 1.04 -1.91 1.03
C ARG A 43 0.49 -1.24 -0.20
N LEU A 44 1.33 -0.40 -0.78
CA LEU A 44 1.04 0.36 -1.98
C LEU A 44 1.97 -0.12 -3.09
N THR A 45 1.39 -0.66 -4.17
CA THR A 45 2.18 -1.04 -5.35
C THR A 45 2.24 0.15 -6.29
N ILE A 46 3.45 0.55 -6.70
CA ILE A 46 3.64 1.62 -7.69
C ILE A 46 3.11 1.14 -9.03
N ARG A 47 2.19 1.91 -9.59
CA ARG A 47 1.46 1.59 -10.81
C ARG A 47 2.39 1.42 -12.01
N ASN A 48 2.29 0.27 -12.68
CA ASN A 48 3.09 -0.07 -13.86
C ASN A 48 2.56 0.50 -15.19
N ASP A 49 1.28 0.85 -15.23
CA ASP A 49 0.57 1.47 -16.34
C ASP A 49 0.89 2.96 -16.51
N VAL A 50 1.44 3.62 -15.49
CA VAL A 50 1.86 5.02 -15.53
C VAL A 50 3.33 5.14 -15.88
N ASN A 51 3.74 6.13 -16.69
CA ASN A 51 5.15 6.39 -16.98
C ASN A 51 5.86 7.08 -15.79
N GLN A 52 6.35 6.29 -14.84
CA GLN A 52 7.05 6.72 -13.64
C GLN A 52 8.16 5.73 -13.26
N LYS A 53 9.07 6.12 -12.36
CA LYS A 53 10.11 5.24 -11.82
C LYS A 53 9.53 4.19 -10.85
N TYR A 54 10.29 3.12 -10.60
CA TYR A 54 10.00 2.10 -9.58
C TYR A 54 8.66 1.34 -9.75
N LYS A 55 8.18 1.21 -10.99
CA LYS A 55 6.98 0.40 -11.32
C LYS A 55 7.05 -0.99 -10.67
N ASN A 56 5.94 -1.46 -10.12
CA ASN A 56 5.80 -2.73 -9.39
C ASN A 56 6.53 -2.82 -8.05
N ASN A 57 7.30 -1.81 -7.63
CA ASN A 57 7.85 -1.78 -6.28
C ASN A 57 6.73 -1.50 -5.27
N VAL A 58 6.94 -1.99 -4.04
CA VAL A 58 5.98 -1.84 -2.94
C VAL A 58 6.49 -0.79 -1.97
N ILE A 59 5.64 0.20 -1.67
CA ILE A 59 5.80 1.13 -0.56
C ILE A 59 5.05 0.53 0.63
N PHE A 60 5.76 0.35 1.73
CA PHE A 60 5.21 -0.14 2.99
C PHE A 60 4.82 1.05 3.87
N HIS A 61 3.56 1.09 4.32
CA HIS A 61 3.07 2.13 5.21
C HIS A 61 2.47 1.50 6.46
N LYS A 62 2.99 1.88 7.63
CA LYS A 62 2.53 1.38 8.93
C LYS A 62 1.77 2.47 9.67
N ILE A 63 0.54 2.15 10.09
CA ILE A 63 -0.27 3.03 10.95
C ILE A 63 -0.26 2.40 12.34
N TRP A 64 0.35 3.08 13.31
CA TRP A 64 0.53 2.55 14.66
C TRP A 64 -0.61 2.97 15.57
N LYS A 65 -1.01 2.09 16.50
CA LYS A 65 -1.85 2.50 17.62
C LYS A 65 -1.06 3.49 18.49
N ALA A 66 -1.73 4.52 18.98
CA ALA A 66 -1.12 5.45 19.92
C ALA A 66 -0.79 4.70 21.23
N LYS A 67 0.48 4.73 21.65
CA LYS A 67 0.95 3.97 22.83
C LYS A 67 0.16 4.26 24.10
N ALA A 68 -0.29 5.50 24.28
CA ALA A 68 -1.02 5.92 25.48
C ALA A 68 -2.46 5.38 25.54
N THR A 69 -3.13 5.21 24.39
CA THR A 69 -4.56 4.86 24.34
C THR A 69 -4.82 3.46 23.81
N GLY A 70 -3.83 2.85 23.13
CA GLY A 70 -4.02 1.57 22.43
C GLY A 70 -5.02 1.69 21.28
N LYS A 71 -5.23 2.88 20.72
CA LYS A 71 -6.18 3.13 19.63
C LYS A 71 -5.51 3.77 18.43
N TYR A 72 -6.05 3.52 17.24
CA TYR A 72 -5.65 4.25 16.06
C TYR A 72 -6.19 5.68 16.05
N ASP A 73 -5.44 6.57 15.43
CA ASP A 73 -5.93 7.89 15.07
C ASP A 73 -6.71 7.79 13.76
N MET A 74 -8.04 7.89 13.84
CA MET A 74 -8.93 7.77 12.69
C MET A 74 -8.68 8.82 11.60
N ARG A 75 -7.99 9.92 11.90
CA ARG A 75 -7.62 10.92 10.90
C ARG A 75 -6.74 10.33 9.80
N PHE A 76 -5.90 9.35 10.09
CA PHE A 76 -5.10 8.67 9.06
C PHE A 76 -5.98 7.91 8.08
N PHE A 77 -6.91 7.08 8.58
CA PHE A 77 -7.85 6.35 7.75
C PHE A 77 -8.78 7.28 6.96
N ASN A 78 -9.27 8.36 7.57
CA ASN A 78 -10.07 9.36 6.86
C ASN A 78 -9.27 10.03 5.73
N THR A 79 -7.99 10.33 5.96
CA THR A 79 -7.09 10.93 4.96
C THR A 79 -6.87 9.98 3.79
N ILE A 80 -6.63 8.69 4.07
CA ILE A 80 -6.47 7.65 3.05
C ILE A 80 -7.79 7.43 2.31
N GLY A 81 -8.93 7.41 3.00
CA GLY A 81 -10.26 7.27 2.42
C GLY A 81 -10.61 8.42 1.48
N ALA A 82 -10.25 9.66 1.83
CA ALA A 82 -10.40 10.80 0.95
C ALA A 82 -9.53 10.68 -0.32
N ALA A 83 -8.27 10.23 -0.18
CA ALA A 83 -7.38 10.00 -1.31
C ALA A 83 -7.84 8.85 -2.22
N ALA A 84 -8.33 7.76 -1.62
CA ALA A 84 -8.92 6.60 -2.28
C ALA A 84 -10.34 6.85 -2.81
N GLN A 85 -10.90 8.04 -2.56
CA GLN A 85 -12.23 8.45 -2.98
C GLN A 85 -13.35 7.52 -2.49
N LEU A 86 -13.25 7.04 -1.25
CA LEU A 86 -14.33 6.28 -0.62
C LEU A 86 -15.55 7.16 -0.38
N GLN A 87 -16.73 6.54 -0.25
CA GLN A 87 -17.96 7.26 0.00
C GLN A 87 -17.92 7.95 1.37
N GLN A 88 -18.00 9.29 1.36
CA GLN A 88 -18.08 10.10 2.58
C GLN A 88 -19.29 9.68 3.41
N GLY A 89 -19.07 9.40 4.69
CA GLY A 89 -20.13 9.03 5.63
C GLY A 89 -20.63 7.59 5.52
N LYS A 90 -19.99 6.72 4.71
CA LYS A 90 -20.24 5.27 4.79
C LYS A 90 -19.96 4.80 6.22
N ALA A 91 -20.93 4.10 6.80
CA ALA A 91 -20.76 3.41 8.06
C ALA A 91 -20.14 2.04 7.79
N TYR A 92 -19.17 1.65 8.61
CA TYR A 92 -18.53 0.35 8.56
C TYR A 92 -18.84 -0.41 9.85
N SER A 93 -19.12 -1.69 9.72
CA SER A 93 -19.41 -2.57 10.85
C SER A 93 -18.13 -3.06 11.54
N SER A 94 -17.01 -3.04 10.82
CA SER A 94 -15.68 -3.36 11.35
C SER A 94 -14.56 -2.59 10.63
N ILE A 95 -13.34 -2.64 11.17
CA ILE A 95 -12.18 -1.99 10.54
C ILE A 95 -11.72 -2.77 9.29
N GLU A 96 -11.92 -4.09 9.28
CA GLU A 96 -11.64 -4.96 8.15
C GLU A 96 -12.52 -4.64 6.94
N GLU A 97 -13.79 -4.27 7.16
CA GLU A 97 -14.67 -3.81 6.09
C GLU A 97 -14.11 -2.53 5.42
N LEU A 98 -13.59 -1.61 6.23
CA LEU A 98 -12.90 -0.43 5.71
C LEU A 98 -11.61 -0.79 4.97
N PHE A 99 -10.86 -1.78 5.44
CA PHE A 99 -9.64 -2.24 4.76
C PHE A 99 -9.93 -2.83 3.40
N ASN A 100 -10.99 -3.63 3.28
CA ASN A 100 -11.44 -4.20 2.02
C ASN A 100 -11.84 -3.10 1.04
N ASP A 101 -12.52 -2.05 1.50
CA ASP A 101 -12.89 -0.90 0.66
C ASP A 101 -11.67 -0.13 0.11
N TYR A 102 -10.52 -0.18 0.79
CA TYR A 102 -9.28 0.41 0.28
C TYR A 102 -8.65 -0.41 -0.85
N LEU A 103 -8.83 -1.73 -0.88
CA LEU A 103 -8.11 -2.59 -1.82
C LEU A 103 -8.46 -2.24 -3.27
N GLY A 104 -7.45 -2.25 -4.13
CA GLY A 104 -7.58 -1.89 -5.54
C GLY A 104 -7.83 -0.39 -5.79
N LYS A 105 -7.94 0.46 -4.76
CA LYS A 105 -8.13 1.90 -4.98
C LYS A 105 -6.82 2.55 -5.44
N PRO A 106 -6.84 3.31 -6.56
CA PRO A 106 -5.70 4.10 -6.97
C PRO A 106 -5.57 5.34 -6.08
N VAL A 107 -4.36 5.63 -5.63
CA VAL A 107 -4.02 6.79 -4.81
C VAL A 107 -2.70 7.40 -5.29
N LYS A 108 -2.48 8.66 -4.94
CA LYS A 108 -1.19 9.31 -5.17
C LYS A 108 -0.52 9.58 -3.83
N VAL A 109 0.72 9.14 -3.68
CA VAL A 109 1.46 9.30 -2.43
C VAL A 109 2.77 10.02 -2.64
N THR A 110 3.12 10.91 -1.72
CA THR A 110 4.47 11.50 -1.66
C THR A 110 5.25 10.79 -0.58
N VAL A 111 6.43 10.29 -0.93
CA VAL A 111 7.32 9.54 -0.03
C VAL A 111 8.65 10.26 0.16
N LYS A 112 9.28 10.00 1.29
CA LYS A 112 10.59 10.52 1.64
C LYS A 112 11.39 9.46 2.38
N ASN A 113 12.63 9.26 1.97
CA ASN A 113 13.61 8.47 2.71
C ASN A 113 14.06 9.27 3.91
N GLU A 114 13.97 8.65 5.07
CA GLU A 114 14.34 9.26 6.34
C GLU A 114 15.24 8.33 7.12
N THR A 115 16.29 8.93 7.65
CA THR A 115 17.18 8.27 8.61
C THR A 115 16.51 8.26 9.98
N SER A 116 16.49 7.10 10.60
CA SER A 116 15.98 6.91 11.96
C SER A 116 17.00 6.12 12.78
N GLU A 117 17.16 6.49 14.04
CA GLU A 117 18.00 5.75 14.97
C GLU A 117 17.14 4.98 15.96
N TYR A 118 17.39 3.68 16.07
CA TYR A 118 16.71 2.82 17.03
C TYR A 118 17.67 1.77 17.56
N ASN A 119 17.79 1.66 18.89
CA ASN A 119 18.73 0.78 19.58
C ASN A 119 20.19 0.92 19.08
N GLY A 120 20.64 2.15 18.85
CA GLY A 120 22.00 2.45 18.38
C GLY A 120 22.29 2.01 16.94
N LYS A 121 21.27 1.62 16.17
CA LYS A 121 21.36 1.34 14.74
C LYS A 121 20.64 2.42 13.94
N THR A 122 21.26 2.81 12.84
CA THR A 122 20.70 3.74 11.86
C THR A 122 19.96 2.96 10.78
N TYR A 123 18.72 3.35 10.50
CA TYR A 123 17.87 2.77 9.47
C TYR A 123 17.45 3.86 8.49
N GLU A 124 17.56 3.59 7.19
CA GLU A 124 16.92 4.39 6.17
C GLU A 124 15.56 3.78 5.85
N ASN A 125 14.50 4.54 6.12
CA ASN A 125 13.13 4.10 5.93
C ASN A 125 12.43 5.04 4.96
N LEU A 126 11.75 4.46 3.97
CA LEU A 126 10.85 5.19 3.11
C LEU A 126 9.52 5.42 3.83
N ASN A 127 9.19 6.69 4.08
CA ASN A 127 7.96 7.07 4.76
C ASN A 127 7.00 7.81 3.83
N VAL A 128 5.71 7.46 3.88
CA VAL A 128 4.65 8.23 3.23
C VAL A 128 4.42 9.52 4.01
N LYS A 129 4.50 10.66 3.32
CA LYS A 129 4.36 12.01 3.88
C LYS A 129 3.04 12.67 3.54
N ARG A 130 2.46 12.30 2.41
CA ARG A 130 1.22 12.89 1.92
C ARG A 130 0.43 11.88 1.10
N TRP A 131 -0.88 11.96 1.25
CA TRP A 131 -1.86 11.25 0.45
C TRP A 131 -2.69 12.26 -0.33
N ASP A 132 -2.83 12.01 -1.62
CA ASP A 132 -3.63 12.81 -2.52
C ASP A 132 -4.49 11.87 -3.39
N LYS A 133 -5.59 12.41 -3.91
CA LYS A 133 -6.36 11.73 -4.95
C LYS A 133 -5.46 11.46 -6.16
N THR A 134 -5.63 10.27 -6.75
CA THR A 134 -4.96 9.92 -8.02
C THR A 134 -5.30 10.95 -9.10
N ALA A 135 -4.32 11.32 -9.92
CA ALA A 135 -4.59 12.12 -11.12
C ALA A 135 -5.14 11.27 -12.28
N LEU A 136 -5.07 9.93 -12.16
CA LEU A 136 -5.32 8.96 -13.22
C LEU A 136 -6.34 7.93 -12.72
N PRO A 137 -7.65 8.24 -12.72
CA PRO A 137 -8.68 7.36 -12.18
C PRO A 137 -8.85 6.07 -13.00
N GLU A 138 -8.57 6.12 -14.31
CA GLU A 138 -8.47 4.92 -15.13
C GLU A 138 -7.24 4.12 -14.68
N MET A 139 -7.47 2.88 -14.26
CA MET A 139 -6.43 1.98 -13.76
C MET A 139 -6.36 0.76 -14.65
N THR A 140 -5.26 0.65 -15.41
CA THR A 140 -4.96 -0.51 -16.27
C THR A 140 -3.72 -1.26 -15.76
N HIS A 141 -3.47 -1.15 -14.45
CA HIS A 141 -2.40 -1.83 -13.76
C HIS A 141 -2.48 -3.34 -14.01
N GLN A 142 -1.37 -3.95 -14.42
CA GLN A 142 -1.28 -5.39 -14.59
C GLN A 142 -0.86 -6.02 -13.26
N PHE A 143 -1.77 -6.73 -12.60
CA PHE A 143 -1.48 -7.39 -11.33
C PHE A 143 -0.72 -8.70 -11.55
N LYS A 144 -0.14 -9.25 -10.49
CA LYS A 144 0.55 -10.55 -10.54
C LYS A 144 -0.44 -11.72 -10.39
N THR A 145 -1.48 -11.70 -11.20
CA THR A 145 -2.47 -12.78 -11.40
C THR A 145 -2.19 -13.45 -12.75
N ASP A 146 -2.76 -14.64 -13.00
CA ASP A 146 -2.46 -15.43 -14.21
C ASP A 146 -2.79 -14.68 -15.52
N ASP A 147 -3.78 -13.79 -15.49
CA ASP A 147 -4.25 -12.99 -16.62
C ASP A 147 -3.98 -11.48 -16.47
N GLY A 148 -3.30 -11.06 -15.40
CA GLY A 148 -3.03 -9.65 -15.10
C GLY A 148 -4.24 -8.85 -14.63
N SER A 149 -5.41 -9.49 -14.45
CA SER A 149 -6.65 -8.86 -14.01
C SER A 149 -6.53 -8.30 -12.59
N ASN A 150 -7.37 -7.30 -12.28
CA ASN A 150 -7.45 -6.73 -10.95
C ASN A 150 -8.17 -7.70 -9.99
N PRO A 151 -7.47 -8.32 -9.00
CA PRO A 151 -8.09 -9.27 -8.08
C PRO A 151 -9.05 -8.59 -7.08
N PHE A 152 -9.07 -7.25 -7.06
CA PHE A 152 -9.97 -6.44 -6.24
C PHE A 152 -11.13 -5.86 -7.07
N ALA A 153 -11.22 -6.18 -8.36
CA ALA A 153 -12.33 -5.80 -9.20
C ALA A 153 -13.47 -6.81 -9.01
N GLY A 154 -14.49 -6.36 -8.27
CA GLY A 154 -15.60 -7.19 -7.81
C GLY A 154 -15.70 -7.05 -6.30
N GLY A 155 -16.89 -6.74 -5.79
CA GLY A 155 -17.16 -6.94 -4.36
C GLY A 155 -16.84 -8.40 -4.03
N ILE A 156 -16.42 -8.66 -2.80
CA ILE A 156 -16.16 -10.02 -2.33
C ILE A 156 -17.47 -10.81 -2.47
N ASP A 157 -17.65 -11.55 -3.56
CA ASP A 157 -18.58 -12.67 -3.61
C ASP A 157 -17.90 -13.80 -2.85
N VAL A 158 -18.07 -13.80 -1.52
CA VAL A 158 -17.91 -15.04 -0.77
C VAL A 158 -19.13 -15.87 -1.17
N ASP A 159 -18.96 -16.82 -2.09
CA ASP A 159 -19.95 -17.87 -2.27
C ASP A 159 -20.07 -18.60 -0.93
N GLU A 160 -21.28 -18.65 -0.36
CA GLU A 160 -21.56 -19.32 0.92
C GLU A 160 -21.13 -20.81 0.91
N ASP A 161 -20.89 -21.39 -0.26
CA ASP A 161 -20.45 -22.77 -0.47
C ASP A 161 -18.96 -23.03 -0.14
N ASP A 162 -18.14 -21.99 0.04
CA ASP A 162 -16.70 -22.12 0.39
C ASP A 162 -16.44 -22.05 1.92
N MET A 163 -17.51 -22.00 2.73
CA MET A 163 -17.42 -22.13 4.19
C MET A 163 -17.55 -23.60 4.61
N PRO A 164 -16.49 -24.24 5.16
CA PRO A 164 -16.64 -25.57 5.72
C PRO A 164 -17.56 -25.52 6.94
N PHE A 165 -18.68 -26.24 6.86
CA PHE A 165 -19.62 -26.49 7.97
C PHE A 165 -18.97 -27.20 9.16
#